data_AF-A0A950X7R1-F1
#
_entry.id   AF-A0A950X7R1-F1
#
_cell.length_a   1.000
_cell.length_b   1.000
_cell.length_c   1.000
_cell.angle_alpha   90.00
_cell.angle_beta   90.00
_cell.angle_gamma   90.00
#
_symmetry.space_group_name_H-M   'P 1'
#
loop_
_entity.id
_entity.type
_entity.pdbx_description
1 polymer ?
#
loop_
_entity_poly.entity_id
_entity_poly.type
_entity_poly.pdbx_seq_one_letter_code
_entity_poly.pdbx_strand_id
1 'polypeptide(L)'
;MNERLREELKALAAEDRRVRQELLDTGELGDGYAPRMEAVHRENAARLKDIIIEYGWPDRDLVGDEGTLAAWFIAQHAIGDPEFQREALRLIQEKVSQGRVPAAQKRICSTESRCMRVVRKGTEPSHSYVQMANTGGGKPRIPTL
;
A
#
# COMPACT_ATOMS: atom_id res chain seq x y z
N MET A 1 -14.08 -19.74 0.61
CA MET A 1 -12.90 -18.91 0.97
C MET A 1 -11.63 -19.74 0.82
N ASN A 2 -10.67 -19.26 0.04
CA ASN A 2 -9.40 -19.87 -0.27
C ASN A 2 -8.34 -19.43 0.75
N GLU A 3 -8.06 -20.31 1.72
CA GLU A 3 -7.16 -19.99 2.84
C GLU A 3 -5.70 -19.87 2.41
N ARG A 4 -5.28 -20.70 1.46
CA ARG A 4 -3.91 -20.65 0.93
C ARG A 4 -3.62 -19.28 0.31
N LEU A 5 -4.56 -18.78 -0.49
CA LEU A 5 -4.43 -17.47 -1.13
C LEU A 5 -4.47 -16.31 -0.11
N ARG A 6 -5.31 -16.43 0.93
CA ARG A 6 -5.34 -15.47 2.04
C ARG A 6 -3.98 -15.37 2.73
N GLU A 7 -3.39 -16.51 3.11
CA GLU A 7 -2.11 -16.52 3.82
C GLU A 7 -0.96 -16.07 2.91
N GLU A 8 -1.00 -16.39 1.62
CA GLU A 8 -0.05 -15.88 0.63
C GLU A 8 -0.08 -14.34 0.55
N LEU A 9 -1.26 -13.73 0.38
CA LEU A 9 -1.41 -12.27 0.33
C LEU A 9 -0.91 -11.61 1.63
N LYS A 10 -1.22 -12.21 2.78
CA LYS A 10 -0.74 -11.73 4.09
C LYS A 10 0.78 -11.80 4.19
N ALA A 11 1.41 -12.86 3.69
CA ALA A 11 2.86 -13.02 3.69
C ALA A 11 3.54 -11.95 2.82
N LEU A 12 3.04 -11.71 1.60
CA LEU A 12 3.56 -10.66 0.72
C LEU A 12 3.49 -9.26 1.37
N ALA A 13 2.35 -8.93 2.00
CA ALA A 13 2.17 -7.66 2.70
C ALA A 13 3.01 -7.56 3.99
N ALA A 14 3.27 -8.68 4.67
CA ALA A 14 4.14 -8.73 5.83
C ALA A 14 5.61 -8.51 5.45
N GLU A 15 6.06 -9.11 4.35
CA GLU A 15 7.41 -8.94 3.82
C GLU A 15 7.71 -7.49 3.44
N ASP A 16 6.78 -6.83 2.73
CA ASP A 16 6.86 -5.40 2.42
C ASP A 16 7.05 -4.54 3.69
N ARG A 17 6.24 -4.78 4.73
CA ARG A 17 6.38 -4.08 6.02
C ARG A 17 7.71 -4.39 6.70
N ARG A 18 8.18 -5.63 6.66
CA ARG A 18 9.45 -6.04 7.26
C ARG A 18 10.62 -5.33 6.60
N VAL A 19 10.70 -5.37 5.27
CA VAL A 19 11.77 -4.69 4.51
C VAL A 19 11.72 -3.19 4.73
N ARG A 20 10.53 -2.60 4.76
CA ARG A 20 10.38 -1.18 5.08
C ARG A 20 10.91 -0.86 6.48
N GLN A 21 10.58 -1.67 7.48
CA GLN A 21 11.06 -1.45 8.85
C GLN A 21 12.58 -1.56 8.93
N GLU A 22 13.17 -2.57 8.30
CA GLU A 22 14.63 -2.73 8.25
C GLU A 22 15.32 -1.52 7.63
N LEU A 23 14.81 -1.00 6.52
CA LEU A 23 15.39 0.17 5.87
C LEU A 23 15.20 1.46 6.67
N LEU A 24 14.17 1.53 7.51
CA LEU A 24 14.01 2.63 8.48
C LEU A 24 15.07 2.52 9.57
N ASP A 25 15.26 1.31 10.11
CA ASP A 25 16.19 1.04 11.20
C ASP A 25 17.65 1.24 10.77
N THR A 26 17.99 0.94 9.51
CA THR A 26 19.32 1.17 8.92
C THR A 26 19.52 2.60 8.41
N GLY A 27 18.47 3.43 8.39
CA GLY A 27 18.52 4.79 7.86
C GLY A 27 18.64 4.88 6.33
N GLU A 28 18.44 3.77 5.62
CA GLU A 28 18.48 3.71 4.15
C GLU A 28 17.20 4.27 3.50
N LEU A 29 16.15 4.49 4.30
CA LEU A 29 14.96 5.24 3.92
C LEU A 29 15.21 6.75 4.05
N GLY A 30 15.89 7.35 3.07
CA GLY A 30 16.21 8.79 3.09
C GLY A 30 16.40 9.40 1.70
N ASP A 31 17.25 8.79 0.86
CA ASP A 31 17.56 9.32 -0.47
C ASP A 31 16.72 8.65 -1.56
N GLY A 32 15.46 9.06 -1.64
CA GLY A 32 14.54 8.61 -2.69
C GLY A 32 14.00 7.20 -2.47
N TYR A 33 13.74 6.48 -3.56
CA TYR A 33 13.13 5.15 -3.50
C TYR A 33 14.22 4.09 -3.38
N ALA A 34 14.33 3.47 -2.21
CA ALA A 34 15.33 2.45 -1.94
C ALA A 34 15.18 1.26 -2.93
N PRO A 35 16.24 0.87 -3.66
CA PRO A 35 16.16 -0.21 -4.65
C PRO A 35 15.63 -1.54 -4.07
N ARG A 36 15.92 -1.80 -2.80
CA ARG A 36 15.41 -2.98 -2.08
C ARG A 36 13.89 -2.92 -1.87
N MET A 37 13.32 -1.75 -1.55
CA MET A 37 11.85 -1.59 -1.51
C MET A 37 11.23 -1.73 -2.89
N GLU A 38 11.86 -1.14 -3.91
CA GLU A 38 11.38 -1.21 -5.29
C GLU A 38 11.27 -2.65 -5.78
N ALA A 39 12.28 -3.47 -5.51
CA ALA A 39 12.25 -4.89 -5.84
C ALA A 39 11.05 -5.61 -5.20
N VAL A 40 10.83 -5.41 -3.89
CA VAL A 40 9.72 -6.04 -3.15
C VAL A 40 8.36 -5.56 -3.69
N HIS A 41 8.20 -4.27 -3.96
CA HIS A 41 6.96 -3.72 -4.50
C HIS A 41 6.66 -4.26 -5.89
N ARG A 42 7.69 -4.42 -6.74
CA ARG A 42 7.55 -5.00 -8.08
C ARG A 42 7.20 -6.49 -8.03
N GLU A 43 7.85 -7.26 -7.17
CA GLU A 43 7.56 -8.69 -6.97
C GLU A 43 6.15 -8.91 -6.44
N ASN A 44 5.75 -8.15 -5.42
CA ASN A 44 4.39 -8.21 -4.88
C ASN A 44 3.34 -7.82 -5.93
N ALA A 45 3.59 -6.76 -6.72
CA ALA A 45 2.70 -6.34 -7.79
C ALA A 45 2.57 -7.41 -8.89
N ALA A 46 3.69 -8.01 -9.30
CA ALA A 46 3.69 -9.11 -10.28
C ALA A 46 2.86 -10.28 -9.75
N ARG A 47 3.06 -10.68 -8.49
CA ARG A 47 2.31 -11.79 -7.91
C ARG A 47 0.82 -11.49 -7.78
N LEU A 48 0.45 -10.26 -7.38
CA LEU A 48 -0.95 -9.87 -7.30
C LEU A 48 -1.63 -9.84 -8.67
N LYS A 49 -0.91 -9.48 -9.75
CA LYS A 49 -1.43 -9.57 -11.11
C LYS A 49 -1.76 -11.01 -11.50
N ASP A 50 -0.87 -11.95 -11.21
CA ASP A 50 -1.12 -13.38 -11.49
C ASP A 50 -2.38 -13.87 -10.78
N ILE A 51 -2.53 -13.49 -9.50
CA ILE A 51 -3.72 -13.81 -8.69
C ILE A 51 -4.98 -13.20 -9.33
N ILE A 52 -4.92 -11.96 -9.80
CA ILE A 52 -6.04 -11.28 -10.44
C ILE A 52 -6.41 -11.95 -11.77
N ILE A 53 -5.44 -12.41 -12.55
CA ILE A 53 -5.68 -13.12 -13.81
C ILE A 53 -6.41 -14.45 -13.55
N GLU A 54 -6.01 -15.19 -12.51
CA GLU A 54 -6.57 -16.51 -12.22
C GLU A 54 -7.93 -16.44 -11.50
N TYR A 55 -8.09 -15.52 -10.53
CA TYR A 55 -9.25 -15.50 -9.63
C TYR A 55 -10.08 -14.21 -9.68
N GLY A 56 -9.62 -13.19 -10.42
CA GLY A 56 -10.14 -11.83 -10.30
C GLY A 56 -9.64 -11.13 -9.03
N TRP A 57 -10.19 -9.95 -8.72
CA TRP A 57 -9.81 -9.21 -7.53
C TRP A 57 -10.09 -10.01 -6.24
N PRO A 58 -9.11 -10.13 -5.30
CA PRO A 58 -9.29 -10.84 -4.04
C PRO A 58 -10.30 -10.13 -3.13
N ASP A 59 -11.57 -10.48 -3.26
CA ASP A 59 -12.68 -9.97 -2.46
C ASP A 59 -12.89 -10.80 -1.19
N ARG A 60 -13.83 -10.37 -0.33
CA ARG A 60 -14.12 -11.05 0.94
C ARG A 60 -14.56 -12.50 0.76
N ASP A 61 -15.32 -12.81 -0.30
CA ASP A 61 -15.83 -14.17 -0.52
C ASP A 61 -14.68 -15.13 -0.87
N LEU A 62 -13.69 -14.63 -1.61
CA LEU A 62 -12.51 -15.39 -1.99
C LEU A 62 -11.52 -15.53 -0.84
N VAL A 63 -11.10 -14.45 -0.18
CA VAL A 63 -9.94 -14.45 0.74
C VAL A 63 -10.24 -13.89 2.14
N GLY A 64 -11.48 -13.51 2.42
CA GLY A 64 -11.87 -12.88 3.68
C GLY A 64 -11.35 -11.45 3.84
N ASP A 65 -11.69 -10.83 4.97
CA ASP A 65 -11.37 -9.42 5.26
C ASP A 65 -9.86 -9.14 5.31
N GLU A 66 -9.08 -10.03 5.91
CA GLU A 66 -7.62 -9.87 6.00
C GLU A 66 -6.94 -9.99 4.64
N GLY A 67 -7.37 -10.96 3.81
CA GLY A 67 -6.80 -11.19 2.49
C GLY A 67 -7.10 -10.03 1.53
N THR A 68 -8.33 -9.52 1.56
CA THR A 68 -8.69 -8.37 0.72
C THR A 68 -7.94 -7.11 1.14
N LEU A 69 -7.74 -6.91 2.45
CA LEU A 69 -6.92 -5.80 2.96
C LEU A 69 -5.46 -5.92 2.53
N ALA A 70 -4.90 -7.13 2.56
CA ALA A 70 -3.53 -7.39 2.12
C ALA A 70 -3.36 -7.13 0.60
N ALA A 71 -4.29 -7.60 -0.23
CA ALA A 71 -4.30 -7.31 -1.67
C ALA A 71 -4.38 -5.80 -1.95
N TRP A 72 -5.25 -5.09 -1.24
CA TRP A 72 -5.36 -3.64 -1.33
C TRP A 72 -4.06 -2.91 -0.91
N PHE A 73 -3.38 -3.39 0.14
CA PHE A 73 -2.10 -2.84 0.59
C PHE A 73 -1.01 -3.00 -0.48
N ILE A 74 -0.88 -4.19 -1.06
CA ILE A 74 0.09 -4.48 -2.13
C ILE A 74 -0.15 -3.56 -3.34
N ALA A 75 -1.41 -3.41 -3.75
CA ALA A 75 -1.73 -2.61 -4.93
C ALA A 75 -1.45 -1.10 -4.72
N GLN A 76 -1.59 -0.57 -3.49
CA GLN A 76 -1.16 0.81 -3.18
C GLN A 76 0.34 1.01 -3.34
N HIS A 77 1.14 -0.02 -3.07
CA HIS A 77 2.59 0.06 -3.09
C HIS A 77 3.19 -0.23 -4.47
N ALA A 78 2.39 -0.61 -5.46
CA ALA A 78 2.80 -0.78 -6.85
C ALA A 78 3.05 0.58 -7.57
N ILE A 79 3.78 1.51 -6.94
CA ILE A 79 4.03 2.88 -7.41
C ILE A 79 4.80 2.90 -8.74
N GLY A 80 5.67 1.91 -8.94
CA GLY A 80 6.38 1.70 -10.22
C GLY A 80 5.48 1.22 -11.36
N ASP A 81 4.19 0.95 -11.11
CA ASP A 81 3.24 0.47 -12.12
C ASP A 81 1.88 1.21 -12.04
N PRO A 82 1.80 2.44 -12.55
CA PRO A 82 0.57 3.24 -12.49
C PRO A 82 -0.59 2.65 -13.29
N GLU A 83 -0.31 1.86 -14.34
CA GLU A 83 -1.35 1.17 -15.11
C GLU A 83 -2.03 0.11 -14.27
N PHE A 84 -1.25 -0.70 -13.57
CA PHE A 84 -1.77 -1.69 -12.65
C PHE A 84 -2.59 -1.04 -11.52
N GLN A 85 -2.13 0.07 -10.96
CA GLN A 85 -2.89 0.78 -9.91
C GLN A 85 -4.27 1.25 -10.38
N ARG A 86 -4.39 1.71 -11.64
CA ARG A 86 -5.68 2.11 -12.22
C ARG A 86 -6.60 0.91 -12.42
N GLU A 87 -6.05 -0.21 -12.89
CA GLU A 87 -6.85 -1.42 -13.08
C GLU A 87 -7.30 -2.01 -11.73
N ALA A 88 -6.42 -2.06 -10.73
CA ALA A 88 -6.78 -2.46 -9.38
C ALA A 88 -7.89 -1.56 -8.79
N LEU A 89 -7.80 -0.23 -8.98
CA LEU A 89 -8.86 0.70 -8.56
C LEU A 89 -10.20 0.37 -9.22
N ARG A 90 -10.21 0.14 -10.53
CA ARG A 90 -11.43 -0.20 -11.27
C ARG A 90 -12.08 -1.47 -10.72
N LEU A 91 -11.27 -2.51 -10.49
CA LEU A 91 -11.74 -3.78 -9.93
C LEU A 91 -12.26 -3.63 -8.49
N ILE A 92 -11.57 -2.87 -7.64
CA ILE A 92 -12.04 -2.58 -6.27
C ILE A 92 -13.37 -1.82 -6.31
N GLN A 93 -13.51 -0.83 -7.18
CA GLN A 93 -14.75 -0.06 -7.31
C GLN A 93 -15.94 -0.97 -7.68
N GLU A 94 -15.73 -1.93 -8.58
CA GLU A 94 -16.71 -2.95 -8.95
C GLU A 94 -17.06 -3.85 -7.75
N LYS A 95 -16.08 -4.32 -6.99
CA LYS A 95 -16.35 -5.16 -5.81
C LYS A 95 -17.02 -4.42 -4.66
N VAL A 96 -16.76 -3.13 -4.51
CA VAL A 96 -17.43 -2.29 -3.52
C VAL A 96 -18.89 -2.03 -3.90
N SER A 97 -19.22 -1.85 -5.18
CA SER A 97 -20.64 -1.71 -5.58
C SER A 97 -21.42 -2.99 -5.32
N GLN A 98 -20.75 -4.14 -5.31
CA GLN A 98 -21.29 -5.45 -4.93
C GLN A 98 -21.30 -5.72 -3.41
N GLY A 99 -20.76 -4.80 -2.58
CA GLY A 99 -20.65 -4.99 -1.12
C GLY A 99 -19.58 -6.00 -0.67
N ARG A 100 -18.78 -6.53 -1.60
CA ARG A 100 -17.78 -7.60 -1.34
C ARG A 100 -16.44 -7.10 -0.83
N VAL A 101 -16.25 -5.79 -0.76
CA VAL A 101 -15.04 -5.11 -0.28
C VAL A 101 -15.45 -3.85 0.50
N PRO A 102 -14.78 -3.47 1.61
CA PRO A 102 -15.08 -2.23 2.32
C PRO A 102 -14.90 -0.99 1.44
N ALA A 103 -15.81 -0.01 1.53
CA ALA A 103 -15.73 1.22 0.75
C ALA A 103 -14.43 2.02 0.97
N ALA A 104 -13.80 1.89 2.15
CA ALA A 104 -12.51 2.49 2.46
C ALA A 104 -11.39 2.08 1.49
N GLN A 105 -11.47 0.88 0.89
CA GLN A 105 -10.47 0.38 -0.06
C GLN A 105 -10.52 1.08 -1.43
N LYS A 106 -11.57 1.85 -1.74
CA LYS A 106 -11.57 2.72 -2.93
C LYS A 106 -10.42 3.74 -2.93
N ARG A 107 -9.79 3.99 -1.77
CA ARG A 107 -8.68 4.93 -1.60
C ARG A 107 -7.32 4.35 -1.98
N ILE A 108 -7.26 3.53 -3.04
CA ILE A 108 -6.00 2.91 -3.49
C ILE A 108 -5.01 3.94 -4.08
N CYS A 109 -5.51 5.09 -4.55
CA CYS A 109 -4.70 6.23 -4.97
C CYS A 109 -5.63 7.46 -5.16
N SER A 110 -5.94 8.21 -4.10
CA SER A 110 -6.43 9.58 -4.29
C SER A 110 -5.21 10.47 -4.49
N THR A 111 -5.07 10.98 -5.70
CA THR A 111 -3.96 11.68 -6.32
C THR A 111 -3.46 12.96 -5.61
N GLU A 112 -3.77 13.21 -4.34
CA GLU A 112 -3.36 14.42 -3.64
C GLU A 112 -2.75 14.22 -2.24
N SER A 113 -2.52 12.98 -1.77
CA SER A 113 -1.95 12.84 -0.41
C SER A 113 -0.92 11.73 -0.15
N ARG A 114 -0.48 10.91 -1.12
CA ARG A 114 0.52 9.88 -0.74
C ARG A 114 1.52 9.30 -1.74
N CYS A 115 1.32 9.32 -3.05
CA CYS A 115 2.19 8.52 -3.95
C CYS A 115 2.85 9.26 -5.12
N MET A 116 2.64 10.56 -5.33
CA MET A 116 3.34 11.28 -6.39
C MET A 116 3.88 12.62 -5.90
N ARG A 117 5.13 12.62 -5.43
CA ARG A 117 6.03 13.74 -5.73
C ARG A 117 7.48 13.27 -5.73
N VAL A 118 7.81 12.38 -6.66
CA VAL A 118 9.19 12.18 -7.09
C VAL A 118 9.24 12.50 -8.59
N VAL A 119 10.23 13.32 -8.94
CA VAL A 119 10.60 13.81 -10.28
C VAL A 119 9.84 15.03 -10.84
N ARG A 120 10.19 16.22 -10.36
CA ARG A 120 10.84 17.26 -11.20
C ARG A 120 11.84 18.03 -10.33
N LYS A 121 13.14 17.88 -10.60
CA LYS A 121 14.18 18.73 -10.01
C LYS A 121 13.97 20.17 -10.47
N GLY A 122 14.00 21.10 -9.52
CA GLY A 122 14.08 22.54 -9.75
C GLY A 122 13.67 23.31 -8.51
N THR A 123 14.65 23.90 -7.83
CA THR A 123 14.59 24.95 -6.78
C THR A 123 14.18 24.55 -5.35
N GLU A 124 15.22 24.23 -4.55
CA GLU A 124 15.59 24.70 -3.18
C GLU A 124 14.60 24.69 -1.98
N PRO A 125 15.10 24.60 -0.73
CA PRO A 125 14.53 23.76 0.33
C PRO A 125 13.91 24.54 1.50
N SER A 126 12.93 23.95 2.21
CA SER A 126 12.77 24.18 3.66
C SER A 126 11.83 23.16 4.33
N HIS A 127 12.43 22.40 5.24
CA HIS A 127 11.92 22.04 6.58
C HIS A 127 10.64 21.20 6.76
N SER A 128 10.91 20.02 7.32
CA SER A 128 10.09 19.17 8.20
C SER A 128 9.23 18.08 7.53
N TYR A 129 9.89 16.92 7.39
CA TYR A 129 9.34 15.66 6.94
C TYR A 129 8.71 14.94 8.15
N VAL A 130 7.39 15.00 8.32
CA VAL A 130 6.67 14.16 9.28
C VAL A 130 6.04 13.00 8.52
N GLN A 131 6.84 11.95 8.33
CA GLN A 131 6.35 10.65 7.90
C GLN A 131 5.76 9.97 9.14
N MET A 132 4.44 9.99 9.30
CA MET A 132 3.78 9.33 10.44
C MET A 132 4.01 7.82 10.39
N ALA A 133 5.08 7.40 11.06
CA ALA A 133 5.11 6.18 11.83
C ALA A 133 3.98 6.25 12.88
N ASN A 134 3.44 5.09 13.19
CA ASN A 134 2.56 4.83 14.32
C ASN A 134 2.98 5.66 15.57
N THR A 135 2.15 6.61 16.00
CA THR A 135 2.20 7.07 17.39
C THR A 135 0.97 6.55 18.10
N GLY A 136 1.21 5.54 18.96
CA GLY A 136 0.31 5.16 20.03
C GLY A 136 -0.12 6.37 20.87
N GLY A 137 -1.24 6.20 21.57
CA GLY A 137 -1.95 7.27 22.26
C GLY A 137 -1.08 8.18 23.13
N GLY A 138 -1.11 9.47 22.80
CA GLY A 138 -0.73 10.56 23.70
C GLY A 138 -1.88 11.56 23.75
N LYS A 139 -2.50 11.74 24.92
CA LYS A 139 -3.59 12.72 25.14
C LYS A 139 -3.11 14.15 24.86
N PRO A 140 -3.95 15.03 24.28
CA PRO A 140 -3.58 16.42 24.06
C PRO A 140 -3.59 17.21 25.39
N ARG A 141 -2.51 17.95 25.69
CA ARG A 141 -2.52 19.01 26.70
C ARG A 141 -2.87 20.33 26.04
N ILE A 142 -3.82 21.04 26.62
CA ILE A 142 -4.26 22.39 26.24
C ILE A 142 -3.27 23.39 26.86
N PRO A 143 -2.74 24.40 26.14
CA PRO A 143 -1.95 25.45 26.76
C PRO A 143 -2.87 26.48 27.42
N THR A 144 -2.65 26.73 28.71
CA THR A 144 -3.19 27.88 29.43
C THR A 144 -2.18 29.01 29.34
N LEU A 145 -2.59 30.15 28.78
CA LEU A 145 -2.57 31.50 29.38
C LEU A 145 -3.10 32.51 28.35
#